data_AF-A0A355IBV5-F1
#
_entry.id   AF-A0A355IBV5-F1
#
_cell.length_a   1.000
_cell.length_b   1.000
_cell.length_c   1.000
_cell.angle_alpha   90.00
_cell.angle_beta   90.00
_cell.angle_gamma   90.00
#
_symmetry.space_group_name_H-M   'P 1'
#
loop_
_entity.id
_entity.type
_entity.pdbx_description
1 polymer ?
#
loop_
_entity_poly.entity_id
_entity_poly.type
_entity_poly.pdbx_seq_one_letter_code
_entity_poly.pdbx_strand_id
1 'polypeptide(L)'
;TVDWLQQLTKYCDYIILWFDPSLSVEHMRWVLRRIIKKVSAGKVLLGIDLAARETVFNDDDDTVVAQNRLGYFEAQARAAGAMRLTAEKRTVHAPSPKQHRRTVPLCLLSHSFRYRMKGQWRTVELLDYQAVITLCSLADEMGLAGAVLRGLEQGDTRLFRALSQIYALADPGWGWERR
;
A
#
# COMPACT_ATOMS: atom_id res chain seq x y z
N THR A 1 -27.12 -8.89 -19.23
CA THR A 1 -25.65 -8.90 -19.33
C THR A 1 -25.14 -9.98 -18.41
N VAL A 2 -24.30 -10.90 -18.89
CA VAL A 2 -23.75 -11.98 -18.04
C VAL A 2 -22.81 -11.34 -17.02
N ASP A 3 -22.99 -11.65 -15.73
CA ASP A 3 -22.08 -11.19 -14.68
C ASP A 3 -20.78 -12.02 -14.78
N TRP A 4 -19.76 -11.42 -15.41
CA TRP A 4 -18.48 -12.07 -15.69
C TRP A 4 -17.80 -12.57 -14.42
N LEU A 5 -17.99 -11.89 -13.28
CA LEU A 5 -17.41 -12.29 -11.99
C LEU A 5 -17.98 -13.64 -11.54
N GLN A 6 -19.27 -13.85 -11.71
CA GLN A 6 -19.96 -15.10 -11.38
C GLN A 6 -19.63 -16.24 -12.34
N GLN A 7 -19.22 -15.93 -13.57
CA GLN A 7 -18.73 -16.94 -14.50
C GLN A 7 -17.32 -17.38 -14.12
N LEU A 8 -16.43 -16.45 -13.76
CA LEU A 8 -15.05 -16.78 -13.36
C LEU A 8 -15.01 -17.73 -12.16
N THR A 9 -15.90 -17.56 -11.18
CA THR A 9 -15.93 -18.41 -9.98
C THR A 9 -16.28 -19.87 -10.26
N LYS A 10 -16.77 -20.21 -11.44
CA LYS A 10 -16.99 -21.61 -11.86
C LYS A 10 -15.69 -22.32 -12.23
N TYR A 11 -14.68 -21.56 -12.65
CA TYR A 11 -13.42 -22.08 -13.16
C TYR A 11 -12.23 -21.80 -12.24
N CYS A 12 -12.38 -20.83 -11.31
CA CYS A 12 -11.35 -20.47 -10.36
C CYS A 12 -11.71 -20.96 -8.95
N ASP A 13 -10.72 -21.50 -8.24
CA ASP A 13 -10.81 -21.74 -6.79
C ASP A 13 -10.87 -20.43 -6.03
N TYR A 14 -10.00 -19.49 -6.40
CA TYR A 14 -9.88 -18.18 -5.78
C TYR A 14 -9.78 -17.04 -6.80
N ILE A 15 -10.22 -15.86 -6.39
CA ILE A 15 -10.09 -14.59 -7.10
C ILE A 15 -9.35 -13.63 -6.18
N ILE A 16 -8.23 -13.08 -6.67
CA ILE A 16 -7.44 -12.11 -5.92
C ILE A 16 -7.88 -10.70 -6.33
N LEU A 17 -8.31 -9.90 -5.35
CA LEU A 17 -8.71 -8.50 -5.57
C LEU A 17 -7.62 -7.55 -5.12
N TRP A 18 -7.00 -6.86 -6.08
CA TRP A 18 -6.00 -5.83 -5.81
C TRP A 18 -6.67 -4.47 -5.66
N PHE A 19 -6.48 -3.84 -4.50
CA PHE A 19 -6.91 -2.47 -4.27
C PHE A 19 -5.74 -1.51 -4.41
N ASP A 20 -6.06 -0.32 -4.89
CA ASP A 20 -5.13 0.79 -4.88
C ASP A 20 -4.82 1.18 -3.42
N PRO A 21 -3.54 1.30 -3.01
CA PRO A 21 -3.15 1.65 -1.64
C PRO A 21 -3.63 3.05 -1.20
N SER A 22 -4.08 3.90 -2.14
CA SER A 22 -4.67 5.20 -1.81
C SER A 22 -6.14 5.11 -1.38
N LEU A 23 -6.81 3.96 -1.55
CA LEU A 23 -8.22 3.80 -1.17
C LEU A 23 -8.37 3.69 0.35
N SER A 24 -9.48 4.21 0.87
CA SER A 24 -9.81 4.02 2.28
C SER A 24 -10.33 2.61 2.55
N VAL A 25 -10.05 2.09 3.76
CA VAL A 25 -10.59 0.80 4.24
C VAL A 25 -12.11 0.75 4.11
N GLU A 26 -12.78 1.87 4.40
CA GLU A 26 -14.23 1.97 4.31
C GLU A 26 -14.72 1.84 2.86
N HIS A 27 -14.00 2.44 1.91
CA HIS A 27 -14.28 2.26 0.49
C HIS A 27 -14.01 0.83 0.03
N MET A 28 -12.88 0.23 0.44
CA MET A 28 -12.58 -1.18 0.16
C MET A 28 -13.67 -2.10 0.71
N ARG A 29 -14.09 -1.88 1.97
CA ARG A 29 -15.20 -2.61 2.61
C ARG A 29 -16.49 -2.50 1.81
N TRP A 30 -16.85 -1.30 1.34
CA TRP A 30 -18.03 -1.10 0.52
C TRP A 30 -17.96 -1.88 -0.80
N VAL A 31 -16.81 -1.84 -1.49
CA VAL A 31 -16.58 -2.60 -2.74
C VAL A 31 -16.68 -4.11 -2.47
N LEU A 32 -15.99 -4.60 -1.44
CA LEU A 32 -16.01 -6.01 -1.05
C LEU A 32 -17.44 -6.49 -0.77
N ARG A 33 -18.24 -5.72 0.00
CA ARG A 33 -19.66 -6.02 0.26
C ARG A 33 -20.48 -6.17 -1.02
N ARG A 34 -20.18 -5.43 -2.08
CA ARG A 34 -20.87 -5.58 -3.38
C ARG A 34 -20.42 -6.82 -4.15
N ILE A 35 -19.14 -7.17 -4.04
CA ILE A 35 -18.57 -8.35 -4.69
C ILE A 35 -19.09 -9.64 -4.03
N ILE A 36 -19.08 -9.70 -2.69
CA ILE A 36 -19.50 -10.92 -1.97
C ILE A 36 -21.01 -11.18 -2.04
N LYS A 37 -21.81 -10.19 -2.48
CA LYS A 37 -23.23 -10.40 -2.86
C LYS A 37 -23.39 -11.23 -4.14
N LYS A 38 -22.34 -11.29 -4.95
CA LYS A 38 -22.34 -11.96 -6.25
C LYS A 38 -21.55 -13.26 -6.22
N VAL A 39 -20.51 -13.32 -5.40
CA VAL A 39 -19.52 -14.40 -5.33
C VAL A 39 -19.35 -14.84 -3.88
N SER A 40 -19.18 -16.14 -3.63
CA SER A 40 -18.87 -16.62 -2.27
C SER A 40 -17.62 -15.94 -1.73
N ALA A 41 -17.72 -15.38 -0.51
CA ALA A 41 -16.59 -14.70 0.15
C ALA A 41 -15.39 -15.65 0.32
N GLY A 42 -15.62 -16.95 0.56
CA GLY A 42 -14.59 -17.98 0.63
C GLY A 42 -13.87 -18.29 -0.69
N LYS A 43 -14.24 -17.64 -1.81
CA LYS A 43 -13.49 -17.65 -3.07
C LYS A 43 -12.71 -16.37 -3.33
N VAL A 44 -12.73 -15.41 -2.42
CA VAL A 44 -12.09 -14.10 -2.60
C VAL A 44 -10.89 -14.00 -1.69
N LEU A 45 -9.76 -13.61 -2.25
CA LEU A 45 -8.54 -13.27 -1.52
C LEU A 45 -8.28 -11.76 -1.65
N LEU A 46 -7.99 -11.08 -0.54
CA LEU A 46 -7.62 -9.67 -0.57
C LEU A 46 -6.13 -9.53 -0.94
N GLY A 47 -5.83 -8.94 -2.09
CA GLY A 47 -4.46 -8.66 -2.52
C GLY A 47 -3.91 -7.40 -1.84
N ILE A 48 -2.78 -7.54 -1.15
CA ILE A 48 -2.08 -6.45 -0.45
C ILE A 48 -0.67 -6.34 -1.05
N ASP A 49 -0.36 -5.17 -1.59
CA ASP A 49 0.94 -4.89 -2.19
C ASP A 49 1.85 -4.20 -1.18
N LEU A 50 2.96 -4.85 -0.82
CA LEU A 50 3.89 -4.33 0.19
C LEU A 50 4.85 -3.28 -0.39
N ALA A 51 4.94 -3.18 -1.72
CA ALA A 51 5.68 -2.12 -2.37
C ALA A 51 5.04 -0.76 -2.11
N ALA A 52 5.87 0.24 -1.83
CA ALA A 52 5.45 1.61 -1.94
C ALA A 52 5.27 2.00 -3.40
N ARG A 53 4.24 2.80 -3.68
CA ARG A 53 4.02 3.41 -4.99
C ARG A 53 4.57 4.82 -4.98
N GLU A 54 5.52 5.09 -5.87
CA GLU A 54 5.89 6.45 -6.22
C GLU A 54 5.17 6.88 -7.49
N THR A 55 4.45 7.98 -7.43
CA THR A 55 3.85 8.63 -8.59
C THR A 55 4.64 9.91 -8.90
N VAL A 56 5.13 10.04 -10.14
CA VAL A 56 5.84 11.21 -10.63
C VAL A 56 4.87 12.07 -11.43
N PHE A 57 4.86 13.36 -11.14
CA PHE A 57 3.98 14.34 -11.76
C PHE A 57 4.75 15.27 -12.68
N ASN A 58 4.08 15.71 -13.74
CA ASN A 58 4.53 16.82 -14.55
C ASN A 58 4.36 18.12 -13.74
N ASP A 59 5.33 19.01 -13.84
CA ASP A 59 5.32 20.26 -13.07
C ASP A 59 4.30 21.28 -13.61
N ASP A 60 4.00 21.22 -14.92
CA ASP A 60 3.18 22.22 -15.60
C ASP A 60 1.67 22.00 -15.38
N ASP A 61 1.23 20.74 -15.27
CA ASP A 61 -0.20 20.38 -15.23
C ASP A 61 -0.58 19.30 -14.19
N ASP A 62 0.35 18.90 -13.31
CA ASP A 62 0.14 17.84 -12.29
C ASP A 62 -0.33 16.50 -12.89
N THR A 63 -0.08 16.26 -14.19
CA THR A 63 -0.38 14.97 -14.83
C THR A 63 0.62 13.88 -14.41
N VAL A 64 0.15 12.63 -14.33
CA VAL A 64 1.02 11.49 -13.98
C VAL A 64 1.90 11.13 -15.17
N VAL A 65 3.23 11.20 -14.97
CA VAL A 65 4.23 10.91 -16.01
C VAL A 65 4.82 9.52 -15.82
N ALA A 66 4.94 9.05 -14.57
CA ALA A 66 5.45 7.72 -14.26
C ALA A 66 4.92 7.20 -12.92
N GLN A 67 4.87 5.88 -12.79
CA GLN A 67 4.65 5.20 -11.52
C GLN A 67 5.75 4.16 -11.29
N ASN A 68 6.44 4.26 -10.15
CA ASN A 68 7.52 3.37 -9.75
C ASN A 68 7.12 2.56 -8.51
N ARG A 69 7.70 1.37 -8.39
CA ARG A 69 7.59 0.52 -7.20
C ARG A 69 8.87 0.67 -6.38
N LEU A 70 8.73 0.98 -5.10
CA LEU A 70 9.85 1.11 -4.17
C LEU A 70 9.68 0.11 -3.02
N GLY A 71 10.78 -0.42 -2.50
CA GLY A 71 10.75 -1.14 -1.23
C GLY A 71 10.44 -0.21 -0.06
N TYR A 72 9.92 -0.74 1.05
CA TYR A 72 9.57 0.03 2.25
C TYR A 72 10.74 0.90 2.75
N PHE A 73 11.93 0.32 2.89
CA PHE A 73 13.11 1.05 3.34
C PHE A 73 13.59 2.10 2.33
N GLU A 74 13.46 1.83 1.02
CA GLU A 74 13.78 2.83 0.00
C GLU A 74 12.81 4.01 0.10
N ALA A 75 11.51 3.73 0.20
CA ALA A 75 10.49 4.76 0.37
C ALA A 75 10.73 5.61 1.62
N GLN A 76 11.08 4.99 2.76
CA GLN A 76 11.45 5.72 3.97
C GLN A 76 12.71 6.57 3.79
N ALA A 77 13.73 6.05 3.10
CA ALA A 77 14.94 6.81 2.81
C ALA A 77 14.63 8.04 1.93
N ARG A 78 13.74 7.90 0.93
CA ARG A 78 13.24 9.04 0.13
C ARG A 78 12.50 10.06 1.01
N ALA A 79 11.66 9.60 1.94
CA ALA A 79 10.96 10.47 2.89
C ALA A 79 11.93 11.27 3.76
N ALA A 80 12.92 10.59 4.34
CA ALA A 80 13.92 11.21 5.21
C ALA A 80 14.82 12.19 4.44
N GLY A 81 15.24 11.83 3.21
CA GLY A 81 16.02 12.70 2.34
C GLY A 81 15.26 13.97 1.94
N ALA A 82 13.96 13.83 1.62
CA ALA A 82 13.09 14.97 1.34
C ALA A 82 12.96 15.91 2.55
N MET A 83 12.79 15.37 3.76
CA MET A 83 12.73 16.17 4.98
C MET A 83 14.05 16.89 5.29
N ARG A 84 15.21 16.25 5.07
CA ARG A 84 16.53 16.90 5.26
C ARG A 84 16.74 18.11 4.34
N LEU A 85 16.35 18.00 3.07
CA LEU A 85 16.42 19.12 2.12
C LEU A 85 15.55 20.32 2.56
N THR A 86 14.46 20.09 3.31
CA THR A 86 13.63 21.17 3.88
C THR A 86 14.26 21.82 5.11
N ALA A 87 15.07 21.08 5.89
CA ALA A 87 15.77 21.61 7.05
C ALA A 87 16.99 22.46 6.63
N GLU A 88 17.76 22.01 5.63
CA GLU A 88 18.94 22.73 5.14
C GLU A 88 18.59 23.99 4.34
N LYS A 89 17.46 24.01 3.61
CA LYS A 89 16.98 25.22 2.91
C LYS A 89 16.27 26.23 3.81
N ARG A 90 15.96 25.88 5.06
CA ARG A 90 15.43 26.86 6.04
C ARG A 90 16.50 27.83 6.55
N THR A 91 17.78 27.51 6.41
CA THR A 91 18.89 28.35 6.91
C THR A 91 19.46 29.34 5.89
N VAL A 92 19.07 29.29 4.61
CA VAL A 92 19.56 30.24 3.59
C VAL A 92 18.43 30.58 2.62
N HIS A 93 17.83 31.77 2.79
CA HIS A 93 16.70 32.33 2.04
C HIS A 93 15.37 31.58 2.15
N ALA A 94 14.51 32.08 3.05
CA ALA A 94 13.12 31.63 3.22
C ALA A 94 12.32 31.77 1.90
N PRO A 95 11.82 30.68 1.31
CA PRO A 95 10.80 30.78 0.29
C PRO A 95 9.40 30.91 0.92
N SER A 96 8.52 31.57 0.16
CA SER A 96 7.12 31.89 0.47
C SER A 96 6.32 30.77 1.16
N PRO A 97 5.35 31.11 2.06
CA PRO A 97 4.60 30.15 2.88
C PRO A 97 3.72 29.16 2.10
N LYS A 98 3.61 29.28 0.77
CA LYS A 98 2.75 28.43 -0.08
C LYS A 98 3.34 27.07 -0.47
N GLN A 99 4.60 26.77 -0.13
CA GLN A 99 5.26 25.49 -0.44
C GLN A 99 5.09 24.41 0.64
N HIS A 100 4.16 24.58 1.58
CA HIS A 100 3.87 23.58 2.60
C HIS A 100 2.78 22.63 2.11
N ARG A 101 3.15 21.59 1.35
CA ARG A 101 2.25 20.44 1.17
C ARG A 101 2.52 19.47 2.32
N ARG A 102 1.62 19.56 3.32
CA ARG A 102 1.38 18.57 4.37
C ARG A 102 1.64 17.16 3.84
N THR A 103 2.30 16.33 4.64
CA THR A 103 1.99 14.89 4.75
C THR A 103 0.48 14.83 5.02
N VAL A 104 -0.32 14.68 3.98
CA VAL A 104 -1.75 14.43 4.14
C VAL A 104 -1.85 12.91 4.17
N PRO A 105 -2.24 12.29 5.30
CA PRO A 105 -2.64 10.90 5.28
C PRO A 105 -3.84 10.82 4.32
N LEU A 106 -3.61 10.35 3.09
CA LEU A 106 -4.70 10.14 2.12
C LEU A 106 -5.60 8.98 2.57
N CYS A 107 -5.10 8.14 3.47
CA CYS A 107 -5.85 7.22 4.29
C CYS A 107 -5.14 7.04 5.65
N LEU A 108 -5.87 6.73 6.72
CA LEU A 108 -5.29 6.37 8.04
C LEU A 108 -4.33 5.15 7.99
N LEU A 109 -4.29 4.44 6.86
CA LEU A 109 -3.42 3.27 6.65
C LEU A 109 -2.21 3.53 5.74
N SER A 110 -2.14 4.64 5.01
CA SER A 110 -1.01 4.87 4.10
C SER A 110 -0.25 6.13 4.48
N HIS A 111 1.06 5.98 4.69
CA HIS A 111 1.94 7.15 4.77
C HIS A 111 2.09 7.67 3.36
N SER A 112 1.53 8.85 3.11
CA SER A 112 1.72 9.58 1.86
C SER A 112 2.58 10.79 2.12
N PHE A 113 3.67 10.93 1.37
CA PHE A 113 4.49 12.12 1.41
C PHE A 113 4.83 12.58 -0.01
N ARG A 114 4.84 13.90 -0.20
CA ARG A 114 5.17 14.53 -1.48
C ARG A 114 6.53 15.21 -1.38
N TYR A 115 7.37 15.00 -2.39
CA TYR A 115 8.71 15.56 -2.46
C TYR A 115 9.07 15.99 -3.88
N ARG A 116 10.16 16.76 -4.02
CA ARG A 116 10.65 17.25 -5.32
C ARG A 116 12.04 16.68 -5.58
N MET A 117 12.24 16.03 -6.73
CA MET A 117 13.53 15.46 -7.12
C MET A 117 13.79 15.72 -8.60
N LYS A 118 14.97 16.26 -8.91
CA LYS A 118 15.36 16.67 -10.28
C LYS A 118 14.31 17.56 -10.96
N GLY A 119 13.79 18.54 -10.22
CA GLY A 119 12.73 19.42 -10.73
C GLY A 119 11.33 18.85 -10.60
N GLN A 120 11.09 17.54 -10.62
CA GLN A 120 9.72 17.00 -10.67
C GLN A 120 9.09 16.74 -9.31
N TRP A 121 7.79 17.02 -9.18
CA TRP A 121 6.98 16.57 -8.05
C TRP A 121 6.77 15.05 -8.06
N ARG A 122 6.83 14.46 -6.87
CA ARG A 122 6.63 13.03 -6.64
C ARG A 122 5.81 12.81 -5.38
N THR A 123 4.90 11.86 -5.41
CA THR A 123 4.17 11.39 -4.22
C THR A 123 4.51 9.93 -3.99
N VAL A 124 4.89 9.58 -2.77
CA VAL A 124 5.11 8.20 -2.38
C VAL A 124 4.01 7.80 -1.42
N GLU A 125 3.40 6.65 -1.67
CA GLU A 125 2.39 6.01 -0.83
C GLU A 125 2.92 4.66 -0.42
N LEU A 126 2.97 4.40 0.88
CA LEU A 126 3.44 3.13 1.42
C LEU A 126 2.50 2.61 2.51
N LEU A 127 2.37 1.30 2.58
CA LEU A 127 1.71 0.61 3.67
C LEU A 127 2.76 0.27 4.72
N ASP A 128 2.54 0.68 5.97
CA ASP A 128 3.31 0.17 7.09
C ASP A 128 2.74 -1.17 7.59
N TYR A 129 3.40 -1.80 8.56
CA TYR A 129 2.94 -3.10 9.05
C TYR A 129 1.56 -3.02 9.73
N GLN A 130 1.18 -1.88 10.32
CA GLN A 130 -0.15 -1.70 10.94
C GLN A 130 -1.24 -1.62 9.87
N ALA A 131 -0.93 -0.95 8.75
CA ALA A 131 -1.77 -0.90 7.57
C ALA A 131 -2.07 -2.28 7.02
N VAL A 132 -1.03 -3.09 6.86
CA VAL A 132 -1.16 -4.46 6.36
C VAL A 132 -2.00 -5.31 7.33
N ILE A 133 -1.75 -5.23 8.63
CA ILE A 133 -2.56 -5.93 9.65
C ILE A 133 -4.03 -5.50 9.58
N THR A 134 -4.30 -4.20 9.39
CA THR A 134 -5.68 -3.70 9.26
C THR A 134 -6.37 -4.27 8.03
N LEU A 135 -5.66 -4.39 6.91
CA LEU A 135 -6.20 -5.00 5.69
C LEU A 135 -6.41 -6.51 5.85
N CYS A 136 -5.51 -7.23 6.52
CA CYS A 136 -5.74 -8.63 6.87
C CYS A 136 -6.99 -8.78 7.76
N SER A 137 -7.16 -7.90 8.76
CA SER A 137 -8.34 -7.88 9.62
C SER A 137 -9.63 -7.57 8.85
N LEU A 138 -9.55 -6.73 7.81
CA LEU A 138 -10.69 -6.49 6.90
C LEU A 138 -11.07 -7.76 6.13
N ALA A 139 -10.09 -8.57 5.71
CA ALA A 139 -10.37 -9.85 5.05
C ALA A 139 -11.12 -10.80 6.00
N ASP A 140 -10.71 -10.86 7.26
CA ASP A 140 -11.39 -11.64 8.30
C ASP A 140 -12.81 -11.11 8.57
N GLU A 141 -12.97 -9.79 8.76
CA GLU A 141 -14.26 -9.11 8.97
C GLU A 141 -15.26 -9.45 7.85
N MET A 142 -14.76 -9.52 6.62
CA MET A 142 -15.55 -9.76 5.42
C MET A 142 -15.78 -11.25 5.11
N GLY A 143 -15.24 -12.16 5.93
CA GLY A 143 -15.35 -13.61 5.73
C GLY A 143 -14.70 -14.10 4.44
N LEU A 144 -13.63 -13.41 4.00
CA LEU A 144 -12.90 -13.77 2.79
C LEU A 144 -12.11 -15.07 2.99
N ALA A 145 -11.59 -15.65 1.91
CA ALA A 145 -10.70 -16.80 1.97
C ALA A 145 -9.36 -16.49 2.65
N GLY A 146 -9.00 -15.20 2.75
CA GLY A 146 -7.76 -14.72 3.34
C GLY A 146 -7.20 -13.50 2.58
N ALA A 147 -5.91 -13.23 2.82
CA ALA A 147 -5.17 -12.17 2.15
C ALA A 147 -3.92 -12.73 1.45
N VAL A 148 -3.54 -12.12 0.32
CA VAL A 148 -2.33 -12.44 -0.44
C VAL A 148 -1.40 -11.24 -0.38
N LEU A 149 -0.18 -11.47 0.09
CA LEU A 149 0.86 -10.45 0.17
C LEU A 149 1.78 -10.54 -1.06
N ARG A 150 2.01 -9.42 -1.74
CA ARG A 150 2.99 -9.31 -2.84
C ARG A 150 4.18 -8.47 -2.43
N GLY A 151 5.37 -8.89 -2.85
CA GLY A 151 6.62 -8.16 -2.60
C GLY A 151 7.12 -8.36 -1.17
N LEU A 152 7.28 -9.62 -0.74
CA LEU A 152 7.73 -9.96 0.61
C LEU A 152 9.10 -9.33 0.93
N GLU A 153 9.97 -9.24 -0.07
CA GLU A 153 11.28 -8.58 -0.04
C GLU A 153 11.20 -7.05 0.04
N GLN A 154 10.03 -6.48 -0.24
CA GLN A 154 9.77 -5.04 -0.25
C GLN A 154 9.08 -4.57 1.04
N GLY A 155 8.65 -5.47 1.92
CA GLY A 155 7.92 -5.15 3.14
C GLY A 155 8.79 -4.74 4.34
N ASP A 156 8.15 -4.19 5.37
CA ASP A 156 8.78 -3.94 6.68
C ASP A 156 9.12 -5.27 7.35
N THR A 157 10.38 -5.47 7.78
CA THR A 157 10.81 -6.66 8.54
C THR A 157 9.96 -6.98 9.77
N ARG A 158 9.33 -5.97 10.40
CA ARG A 158 8.44 -6.15 11.55
C ARG A 158 7.11 -6.83 11.18
N LEU A 159 6.72 -6.77 9.91
CA LEU A 159 5.46 -7.30 9.40
C LEU A 159 5.35 -8.81 9.66
N PHE A 160 6.37 -9.59 9.27
CA PHE A 160 6.34 -11.04 9.43
C PHE A 160 6.21 -11.48 10.88
N ARG A 161 6.94 -10.81 11.78
CA ARG A 161 6.82 -11.06 13.22
C ARG A 161 5.38 -10.78 13.69
N ALA A 162 4.80 -9.65 13.30
CA ALA A 162 3.43 -9.32 13.70
C ALA A 162 2.40 -10.30 13.13
N LEU A 163 2.50 -10.67 11.85
CA LEU A 163 1.60 -11.64 11.22
C LEU A 163 1.72 -13.03 11.84
N SER A 164 2.94 -13.48 12.16
CA SER A 164 3.16 -14.78 12.81
C SER A 164 2.51 -14.87 14.20
N GLN A 165 2.46 -13.76 14.93
CA GLN A 165 1.81 -13.68 16.24
C GLN A 165 0.27 -13.70 16.15
N ILE A 166 -0.29 -13.15 15.07
CA ILE A 166 -1.75 -13.01 14.90
C ILE A 166 -2.37 -14.26 14.27
N TYR A 167 -1.77 -14.74 13.17
CA TYR A 167 -2.40 -15.73 12.31
C TYR A 167 -1.89 -17.16 12.50
N ALA A 168 -1.03 -17.41 13.50
CA ALA A 168 -0.36 -18.69 13.72
C ALA A 168 0.13 -19.28 12.39
N LEU A 169 0.79 -18.45 11.58
CA LEU A 169 1.29 -18.85 10.27
C LEU A 169 2.18 -20.07 10.47
N ALA A 170 1.96 -21.11 9.67
CA ALA A 170 2.87 -22.24 9.62
C ALA A 170 4.30 -21.71 9.45
N ASP A 171 5.24 -22.21 10.25
CA ASP A 171 6.65 -21.85 10.11
C ASP A 171 7.01 -22.01 8.63
N PRO A 172 7.35 -20.93 7.91
CA PRO A 172 7.49 -21.01 6.47
C PRO A 172 8.71 -21.85 6.06
N GLY A 173 9.49 -22.37 7.03
CA GLY A 173 10.73 -23.11 6.77
C GLY A 173 11.87 -22.19 6.36
N TRP A 174 11.69 -20.86 6.53
CA TRP A 174 12.72 -19.87 6.32
C TRP A 174 13.58 -19.87 7.57
N GLY A 175 14.33 -20.96 7.72
CA GLY A 175 15.39 -21.08 8.71
C GLY A 175 16.19 -19.80 8.65
N TRP A 176 16.21 -19.09 9.77
CA TRP A 176 17.20 -18.07 10.03
C TRP A 176 18.55 -18.79 10.17
N GLU A 177 19.09 -19.31 9.06
CA GLU A 177 20.49 -19.67 8.97
C GLU A 177 21.29 -18.36 8.93
N ARG A 178 21.40 -17.74 10.10
CA ARG A 178 22.56 -16.92 10.40
C ARG A 178 23.73 -17.88 10.59
N ARG A 179 24.57 -17.99 9.57
CA ARG A 179 26.00 -18.21 9.75
C ARG A 179 26.72 -16.90 9.48
#